data_AF-B1VRQ5-F1
#
_entry.id   AF-B1VRQ5-F1
#
_cell.length_a   1.000
_cell.length_b   1.000
_cell.length_c   1.000
_cell.angle_alpha   90.00
_cell.angle_beta   90.00
_cell.angle_gamma   90.00
#
_symmetry.space_group_name_H-M   'P 1'
#
loop_
_entity.id
_entity.type
_entity.pdbx_description
1 polymer ?
#
loop_
_entity_poly.entity_id
_entity_poly.type
_entity_poly.pdbx_seq_one_letter_code
_entity_poly.pdbx_strand_id
1 'polypeptide(L)'
;MGRRPHPVPMDPASWTALQHCLAHRQGQHTDTPHVIVTKITRTGRAPASTAHVSHLLDPCGVPPRTLRSTRLADLVNTLDPKLVAAALGMDPEGVMIYLADHVDAGRLPIGTKFGAG
;
A
#
# COMPACT_ATOMS: atom_id res chain seq x y z
N MET A 1 -10.19 12.52 -4.31
CA MET A 1 -8.87 11.88 -4.56
C MET A 1 -7.81 12.97 -4.54
N GLY A 2 -7.07 13.08 -3.44
CA GLY A 2 -6.17 14.21 -3.17
C GLY A 2 -4.93 14.19 -4.07
N ARG A 3 -4.44 15.39 -4.42
CA ARG A 3 -3.12 15.57 -5.04
C ARG A 3 -2.09 14.92 -4.13
N ARG A 4 -1.43 13.86 -4.59
CA ARG A 4 -0.24 13.35 -3.90
C ARG A 4 0.89 14.34 -4.17
N PRO A 5 1.49 14.97 -3.13
CA PRO A 5 2.54 15.95 -3.32
C PRO A 5 3.82 15.33 -3.90
N HIS A 6 4.02 14.02 -3.70
CA HIS A 6 5.17 13.27 -4.19
C HIS A 6 4.73 11.91 -4.77
N PRO A 7 5.54 11.33 -5.69
CA PRO A 7 5.35 9.95 -6.13
C PRO A 7 5.33 8.99 -4.94
N VAL A 8 4.50 7.95 -5.00
CA VAL A 8 4.50 6.91 -3.96
C VAL A 8 5.81 6.14 -4.04
N PRO A 9 6.56 6.01 -2.93
CA PRO A 9 7.76 5.20 -2.93
C PRO A 9 7.42 3.73 -3.21
N MET A 10 8.24 3.09 -4.03
CA MET A 10 8.10 1.69 -4.40
C MET A 10 9.37 0.94 -3.99
N ASP A 11 9.22 -0.22 -3.36
CA ASP A 11 10.37 -1.04 -3.00
C ASP A 11 11.07 -1.60 -4.26
N PRO A 12 12.35 -1.99 -4.18
CA PRO A 12 13.11 -2.46 -5.35
C PRO A 12 12.49 -3.66 -6.07
N ALA A 13 11.86 -4.59 -5.34
CA ALA A 13 11.25 -5.77 -5.94
C ALA A 13 10.00 -5.38 -6.75
N SER A 14 9.13 -4.55 -6.17
CA SER A 14 7.96 -3.99 -6.86
C SER A 14 8.36 -3.14 -8.08
N TRP A 15 9.44 -2.35 -7.96
CA TRP A 15 9.95 -1.55 -9.08
C TRP A 15 10.48 -2.43 -10.21
N THR A 16 11.21 -3.49 -9.89
CA THR A 16 11.71 -4.46 -10.88
C THR A 16 10.55 -5.16 -11.60
N ALA A 17 9.53 -5.61 -10.86
CA ALA A 17 8.34 -6.21 -11.45
C ALA A 17 7.60 -5.24 -12.38
N LEU A 18 7.44 -3.98 -11.97
CA LEU A 18 6.82 -2.95 -12.81
C LEU A 18 7.62 -2.72 -14.11
N GLN A 19 8.94 -2.65 -14.03
CA GLN A 19 9.79 -2.51 -15.22
C GLN A 19 9.61 -3.68 -16.19
N HIS A 20 9.53 -4.92 -15.71
CA HIS A 20 9.24 -6.08 -16.56
C HIS A 20 7.87 -5.97 -17.23
N CYS A 21 6.84 -5.53 -16.50
CA CYS A 21 5.50 -5.30 -17.07
C CYS A 21 5.53 -4.22 -18.16
N LEU A 22 6.26 -3.12 -17.93
CA LEU A 22 6.39 -2.02 -18.89
C LEU A 22 7.16 -2.44 -20.14
N ALA A 23 8.25 -3.20 -20.00
CA ALA A 23 9.00 -3.75 -21.13
C ALA A 23 8.11 -4.71 -21.96
N HIS A 24 7.35 -5.59 -21.30
CA HIS A 24 6.39 -6.45 -21.97
C HIS A 24 5.27 -5.66 -22.69
N ARG A 25 4.86 -4.51 -22.13
CA ARG A 25 3.86 -3.61 -22.73
C ARG A 25 4.37 -2.93 -23.99
N GLN A 26 5.63 -2.50 -24.00
CA GLN A 26 6.26 -1.87 -25.18
C GLN A 26 6.21 -2.79 -26.41
N GLY A 27 6.43 -4.09 -26.22
CA GLY A 27 6.38 -5.07 -27.32
C GLY A 27 4.98 -5.41 -27.85
N GLN A 28 3.90 -4.87 -27.25
CA GLN A 28 2.53 -5.19 -27.66
C GLN A 28 1.91 -4.16 -28.62
N HIS A 29 2.59 -3.03 -28.86
CA HIS A 29 2.16 -2.01 -29.84
C HIS A 29 0.69 -1.58 -29.70
N THR A 30 0.29 -1.23 -28.49
CA THR A 30 -1.07 -0.79 -28.16
C THR A 30 -1.11 0.65 -27.68
N ASP A 31 -2.10 1.43 -28.12
CA ASP A 31 -2.30 2.83 -27.68
C ASP A 31 -2.97 2.96 -26.30
N THR A 32 -3.13 1.85 -25.58
CA THR A 32 -3.72 1.86 -24.24
C THR A 32 -2.78 2.57 -23.25
N PRO A 33 -3.27 3.57 -22.49
CA PRO A 33 -2.43 4.29 -21.53
C PRO A 33 -2.27 3.54 -20.20
N HIS A 34 -2.90 2.37 -20.03
CA HIS A 34 -2.99 1.67 -18.76
C HIS A 34 -1.88 0.61 -18.62
N VAL A 35 -1.28 0.53 -17.43
CA VAL A 35 -0.28 -0.49 -17.10
C VAL A 35 -0.92 -1.87 -16.99
N ILE A 36 -2.05 -1.96 -16.28
CA ILE A 36 -2.83 -3.19 -16.11
C ILE A 36 -3.90 -3.24 -17.21
N VAL A 37 -3.83 -4.27 -18.04
CA VAL A 37 -4.78 -4.51 -19.14
C VAL A 37 -5.25 -5.95 -19.13
N THR A 38 -6.48 -6.16 -19.58
CA THR A 38 -7.07 -7.49 -19.77
C THR A 38 -7.10 -7.82 -21.27
N LYS A 39 -7.49 -9.05 -21.62
CA LYS A 39 -7.77 -9.42 -23.01
C LYS A 39 -8.76 -8.45 -23.68
N ILE A 40 -9.69 -7.89 -22.91
CA ILE A 40 -10.74 -6.99 -23.39
C ILE A 40 -10.23 -5.54 -23.45
N THR A 41 -9.48 -5.06 -22.44
CA THR A 41 -9.12 -3.63 -22.34
C THR A 41 -7.81 -3.27 -23.05
N ARG A 42 -7.04 -4.25 -23.51
CA ARG A 42 -5.70 -4.06 -24.08
C ARG A 42 -5.61 -3.11 -25.27
N THR A 43 -6.65 -3.03 -26.12
CA THR A 43 -6.66 -2.11 -27.28
C THR A 43 -7.48 -0.84 -27.02
N GLY A 44 -8.19 -0.77 -25.90
CA GLY A 44 -9.04 0.34 -25.55
C GLY A 44 -8.37 1.34 -24.61
N ARG A 45 -9.10 2.44 -24.34
CA ARG A 45 -8.73 3.44 -23.33
C ARG A 45 -9.39 3.22 -21.97
N ALA A 46 -10.24 2.19 -21.85
CA ALA A 46 -10.86 1.83 -20.58
C ALA A 46 -9.84 1.12 -19.67
N PRO A 47 -9.78 1.45 -18.36
CA PRO A 47 -8.93 0.73 -17.42
C PRO A 47 -9.49 -0.68 -17.17
N ALA A 48 -8.63 -1.59 -16.69
CA ALA A 48 -9.11 -2.82 -16.08
C ALA A 48 -10.03 -2.50 -14.88
N SER A 49 -11.06 -3.32 -14.67
CA SER A 49 -11.97 -3.13 -13.54
C SER A 49 -11.28 -3.41 -12.20
N THR A 50 -11.77 -2.83 -11.12
CA THR A 50 -11.29 -3.15 -9.76
C THR A 50 -11.54 -4.62 -9.41
N ALA A 51 -12.65 -5.19 -9.88
CA ALA A 51 -12.97 -6.61 -9.74
C ALA A 51 -11.92 -7.51 -10.40
N HIS A 52 -11.33 -7.09 -11.53
CA HIS A 52 -10.23 -7.83 -12.16
C HIS A 52 -9.03 -7.94 -11.22
N VAL A 53 -8.67 -6.85 -10.54
CA VAL A 53 -7.55 -6.86 -9.57
C VAL A 53 -7.86 -7.76 -8.36
N SER A 54 -9.10 -7.79 -7.89
CA SER A 54 -9.50 -8.73 -6.85
C SER A 54 -9.34 -10.18 -7.30
N HIS A 55 -9.81 -10.52 -8.51
CA HIS A 55 -9.70 -11.88 -9.04
C HIS A 55 -8.27 -12.33 -9.31
N LEU A 56 -7.32 -11.41 -9.56
CA LEU A 56 -5.90 -11.76 -9.64
C LEU A 56 -5.37 -12.36 -8.32
N LEU A 57 -6.02 -12.07 -7.19
CA LEU A 57 -5.62 -12.55 -5.88
C LEU A 57 -6.40 -13.79 -5.41
N ASP A 58 -7.36 -14.29 -6.20
CA ASP A 58 -8.14 -15.49 -5.86
C ASP A 58 -7.24 -16.69 -5.53
N PRO A 59 -6.14 -16.97 -6.25
CA PRO A 59 -5.23 -18.07 -5.90
C PRO A 59 -4.55 -17.90 -4.54
N CYS A 60 -4.41 -16.66 -4.05
CA CYS A 60 -3.83 -16.33 -2.75
C CYS A 60 -4.88 -16.31 -1.63
N GLY A 61 -6.18 -16.33 -1.96
CA GLY A 61 -7.26 -16.29 -0.98
C GLY A 61 -7.31 -15.01 -0.13
N VAL A 62 -6.66 -13.92 -0.56
CA VAL A 62 -6.57 -12.66 0.19
C VAL A 62 -7.13 -11.48 -0.61
N PRO A 63 -8.03 -10.67 -0.04
CA PRO A 63 -8.54 -9.50 -0.74
C PRO A 63 -7.50 -8.37 -0.76
N PRO A 64 -7.56 -7.44 -1.74
CA PRO A 64 -6.64 -6.31 -1.83
C PRO A 64 -6.59 -5.44 -0.56
N ARG A 65 -7.73 -5.34 0.15
CA ARG A 65 -7.82 -4.62 1.43
C ARG A 65 -6.90 -5.21 2.49
N THR A 66 -6.79 -6.55 2.57
CA THR A 66 -5.92 -7.21 3.53
C THR A 66 -4.45 -6.93 3.22
N LEU A 67 -4.03 -7.03 1.95
CA LEU A 67 -2.67 -6.67 1.53
C LEU A 67 -2.32 -5.22 1.87
N ARG A 68 -3.26 -4.30 1.65
CA ARG A 68 -3.08 -2.88 2.01
C ARG A 68 -2.92 -2.71 3.53
N SER A 69 -3.78 -3.34 4.32
CA SER A 69 -3.74 -3.23 5.78
C SER A 69 -2.46 -3.83 6.37
N THR A 70 -2.03 -5.00 5.90
CA THR A 70 -0.80 -5.64 6.40
C THR A 70 0.43 -4.81 6.04
N ARG A 71 0.50 -4.27 4.82
CA ARG A 71 1.60 -3.39 4.42
C ARG A 71 1.62 -2.08 5.20
N LEU A 72 0.46 -1.48 5.46
CA LEU A 72 0.38 -0.26 6.27
C LEU A 72 0.82 -0.52 7.71
N ALA A 73 0.34 -1.61 8.33
CA ALA A 73 0.75 -2.01 9.67
C ALA A 73 2.27 -2.23 9.76
N ASP A 74 2.85 -2.97 8.81
CA ASP A 74 4.29 -3.19 8.70
C ASP A 74 5.08 -1.87 8.61
N LEU A 75 4.65 -0.95 7.74
CA LEU A 75 5.32 0.34 7.56
C LEU A 75 5.23 1.23 8.80
N VAL A 76 4.07 1.33 9.46
CA VAL A 76 3.93 2.19 10.66
C VAL A 76 4.58 1.60 11.90
N ASN A 77 4.81 0.29 11.93
CA ASN A 77 5.58 -0.37 13.00
C ASN A 77 7.09 -0.17 12.84
N THR A 78 7.57 0.19 11.65
CA THR A 78 9.00 0.33 11.34
C THR A 78 9.43 1.77 11.05
N LEU A 79 8.50 2.65 10.67
CA LEU A 79 8.72 4.04 10.30
C LEU A 79 7.74 4.97 11.02
N ASP A 80 8.09 6.25 11.11
CA ASP A 80 7.20 7.27 11.66
C ASP A 80 5.85 7.31 10.90
N PRO A 81 4.70 7.23 11.59
CA PRO A 81 3.39 7.21 10.95
C PRO A 81 3.07 8.46 10.12
N LYS A 82 3.59 9.63 10.47
CA LYS A 82 3.39 10.86 9.67
C LYS A 82 4.19 10.80 8.38
N LEU A 83 5.39 10.23 8.41
CA LEU A 83 6.18 9.97 7.20
C LEU A 83 5.46 8.98 6.27
N VAL A 84 4.92 7.89 6.81
CA VAL A 84 4.13 6.91 6.04
C VAL A 84 2.90 7.57 5.43
N ALA A 85 2.18 8.39 6.21
CA ALA A 85 1.02 9.13 5.73
C ALA A 85 1.37 10.08 4.57
N ALA A 86 2.42 10.89 4.73
CA ALA A 86 2.89 11.82 3.71
C ALA A 86 3.30 11.08 2.42
N ALA A 87 4.07 9.99 2.55
CA ALA A 87 4.55 9.21 1.41
C ALA A 87 3.42 8.52 0.62
N LEU A 88 2.37 8.07 1.31
CA LEU A 88 1.24 7.36 0.68
C LEU A 88 0.08 8.29 0.29
N GLY A 89 0.18 9.58 0.64
CA GLY A 89 -0.87 10.59 0.46
C GLY A 89 -2.12 10.28 1.29
N MET A 90 -1.91 9.79 2.51
CA MET A 90 -2.97 9.51 3.48
C MET A 90 -3.09 10.64 4.48
N ASP A 91 -4.28 10.76 5.06
CA ASP A 91 -4.48 11.56 6.26
C ASP A 91 -3.68 10.97 7.43
N PRO A 92 -2.90 11.77 8.19
CA PRO A 92 -2.10 11.26 9.30
C PRO A 92 -2.90 10.52 10.36
N GLU A 93 -4.10 11.00 10.72
CA GLU A 93 -4.96 10.32 11.71
C GLU A 93 -5.47 8.98 11.16
N GLY A 94 -5.83 8.95 9.88
CA GLY A 94 -6.23 7.72 9.18
C GLY A 94 -5.15 6.63 9.08
N VAL A 95 -3.86 6.95 9.28
CA VAL A 95 -2.76 5.97 9.34
C VAL A 95 -2.58 5.40 10.76
N MET A 96 -2.91 6.17 11.79
CA MET A 96 -2.75 5.75 13.19
C MET A 96 -3.59 4.53 13.57
N ILE A 97 -4.70 4.27 12.86
CA ILE A 97 -5.53 3.07 13.07
C ILE A 97 -4.77 1.75 12.80
N TYR A 98 -3.64 1.82 12.09
CA TYR A 98 -2.80 0.67 11.77
C TYR A 98 -1.64 0.49 12.77
N LEU A 99 -1.51 1.39 13.74
CA LEU A 99 -0.53 1.26 14.82
C LEU A 99 -0.99 0.11 15.74
N ALA A 100 -0.39 -1.07 15.57
CA ALA A 100 -0.70 -2.23 16.38
C ALA A 100 0.20 -2.26 17.61
N ASP A 101 -0.33 -1.83 18.76
CA ASP A 101 0.13 -2.06 20.15
C ASP A 101 1.62 -1.82 20.51
N HIS A 102 2.46 -1.26 19.63
CA HIS A 102 3.81 -0.83 19.99
C HIS A 102 3.80 0.54 20.67
N VAL A 103 3.11 0.63 21.81
CA VAL A 103 3.52 1.61 22.82
C VAL A 103 4.85 1.10 23.35
N ASP A 104 5.92 1.86 23.12
CA ASP A 104 7.23 1.60 23.73
C ASP A 104 7.03 1.40 25.24
N ALA A 105 7.33 0.19 25.74
CA ALA A 105 7.18 -0.15 27.15
C ALA A 105 8.04 0.77 28.04
N GLY A 106 9.09 1.40 27.50
CA GLY A 106 9.90 2.40 28.17
C GLY A 106 9.25 3.80 28.27
N ARG A 107 8.12 4.04 27.58
CA ARG A 107 7.33 5.28 27.65
C ARG A 107 6.09 5.18 28.52
N LEU A 108 5.68 3.99 28.91
CA LEU A 108 4.67 3.82 29.95
C LEU A 108 5.34 4.13 31.30
N PRO A 109 4.79 5.04 32.14
CA PRO A 109 5.33 5.23 33.48
C PRO A 109 5.31 3.89 34.20
N ILE A 110 6.49 3.41 34.62
CA ILE A 110 6.62 2.25 35.50
C ILE A 110 5.66 2.50 36.66
N GLY A 111 4.66 1.63 36.79
CA GLY A 111 3.58 1.79 37.74
C GLY A 111 4.11 2.24 39.09
N THR A 112 3.76 3.48 39.47
CA THR A 112 3.84 3.91 40.86
C THR A 112 2.93 2.97 41.63
N LYS A 113 3.54 1.98 42.28
CA LYS A 113 2.91 1.27 43.38
C LYS A 113 2.48 2.34 44.37
N PHE A 114 1.18 2.59 44.49
CA PHE A 114 0.65 3.29 45.65
C PHE A 114 0.92 2.38 46.84
N GLY A 115 2.04 2.64 47.51
CA GLY A 115 2.41 2.03 48.77
C GLY A 115 1.44 2.48 49.84
N ALA A 116 0.96 1.51 50.61
CA ALA A 116 0.25 1.73 51.85
C ALA A 116 1.09 2.57 52.83
N GLY A 117 0.41 3.47 53.53
CA GLY A 117 0.87 4.21 54.69
C GLY A 117 -0.36 4.74 55.42
#